data_AF-F0SBJ1-F1
#
_entry.id   AF-F0SBJ1-F1
#
_cell.length_a   1.000
_cell.length_b   1.000
_cell.length_c   1.000
_cell.angle_alpha   90.00
_cell.angle_beta   90.00
_cell.angle_gamma   90.00
#
_symmetry.space_group_name_H-M   'P 1'
#
loop_
_entity.id
_entity.type
_entity.pdbx_description
1 polymer ?
#
loop_
_entity_poly.entity_id
_entity_poly.type
_entity_poly.pdbx_seq_one_letter_code
_entity_poly.pdbx_strand_id
1 'polypeptide(L)'
;MDQTFRSLLLRYQNYLLEVFQLIEDKELIDEQNHEAANHIKKFLENLPELNSEFELALSISKTVEDHVSTWSIDITDEGFSFRSFSTDSNIGEIDEWYLHYYDSTKEYEGNLFNDGDWDLYLEEIADLDEYEGGKLSAQFIYRVG
;
A
#
# COMPACT_ATOMS: atom_id res chain seq x y z
N MET A 1 15.59 -0.87 -11.17
CA MET A 1 15.67 -0.95 -9.69
C MET A 1 17.12 -1.16 -9.26
N ASP A 2 17.62 -0.32 -8.36
CA ASP A 2 18.93 -0.54 -7.75
C ASP A 2 18.94 -1.69 -6.70
N GLN A 3 20.12 -2.07 -6.21
CA GLN A 3 20.28 -3.16 -5.24
C GLN A 3 19.68 -2.84 -3.86
N THR A 4 19.70 -1.58 -3.44
CA THR A 4 19.15 -1.10 -2.17
C THR A 4 17.63 -1.20 -2.20
N PHE A 5 17.01 -0.64 -3.23
CA PHE A 5 15.58 -0.71 -3.49
C PHE A 5 15.09 -2.16 -3.44
N ARG A 6 15.75 -3.04 -4.20
CA ARG A 6 15.42 -4.46 -4.23
C ARG A 6 15.55 -5.12 -2.85
N SER A 7 16.63 -4.81 -2.12
CA SER A 7 16.85 -5.37 -0.78
C SER A 7 15.78 -4.93 0.22
N LEU A 8 15.31 -3.70 0.11
CA LEU A 8 14.21 -3.18 0.94
C LEU A 8 12.87 -3.84 0.58
N LEU A 9 12.54 -3.96 -0.71
CA LEU A 9 11.33 -4.67 -1.13
C LEU A 9 11.34 -6.13 -0.69
N LEU A 10 12.49 -6.82 -0.78
CA LEU A 10 12.63 -8.18 -0.27
C LEU A 10 12.44 -8.25 1.25
N ARG A 11 12.94 -7.24 1.99
CA ARG A 11 12.73 -7.15 3.44
C ARG A 11 11.25 -6.99 3.79
N TYR A 12 10.51 -6.19 3.02
CA TYR A 12 9.10 -5.90 3.30
C TYR A 12 8.12 -6.85 2.62
N GLN A 13 8.60 -7.77 1.79
CA GLN A 13 7.77 -8.65 0.94
C GLN A 13 6.65 -9.35 1.72
N ASN A 14 6.96 -9.93 2.88
CA ASN A 14 5.96 -10.64 3.68
C ASN A 14 4.86 -9.70 4.19
N TYR A 15 5.23 -8.51 4.67
CA TYR A 15 4.26 -7.52 5.14
C TYR A 15 3.39 -7.01 3.98
N LEU A 16 3.97 -6.77 2.81
CA LEU A 16 3.22 -6.38 1.61
C LEU A 16 2.21 -7.46 1.17
N LEU A 17 2.63 -8.73 1.22
CA LEU A 17 1.74 -9.87 0.96
C LEU A 17 0.63 -9.99 2.01
N GLU A 18 0.94 -9.69 3.27
CA GLU A 18 -0.04 -9.71 4.36
C GLU A 18 -1.08 -8.58 4.20
N VAL A 19 -0.66 -7.37 3.83
CA VAL A 19 -1.60 -6.29 3.45
C VAL A 19 -2.52 -6.76 2.32
N PHE A 20 -1.96 -7.38 1.28
CA PHE A 20 -2.75 -7.90 0.17
C PHE A 20 -3.75 -8.97 0.63
N GLN A 21 -3.31 -9.91 1.47
CA GLN A 21 -4.17 -10.98 2.02
C GLN A 21 -5.31 -10.41 2.87
N LEU A 22 -5.05 -9.38 3.69
CA LEU A 22 -6.11 -8.72 4.47
C LEU A 22 -7.18 -8.09 3.58
N ILE A 23 -6.80 -7.53 2.42
CA ILE A 23 -7.75 -7.01 1.44
C ILE A 23 -8.55 -8.16 0.78
N GLU A 24 -7.90 -9.29 0.48
CA GLU A 24 -8.58 -10.50 -0.02
C GLU A 24 -9.59 -11.06 1.00
N ASP A 25 -9.20 -11.17 2.26
CA ASP A 25 -10.02 -11.71 3.35
C ASP A 25 -11.27 -10.86 3.62
N LYS A 26 -11.21 -9.56 3.29
CA LYS A 26 -12.33 -8.60 3.37
C LYS A 26 -13.20 -8.58 2.11
N GLU A 27 -12.90 -9.42 1.11
CA GLU A 27 -13.64 -9.54 -0.15
C GLU A 27 -13.76 -8.21 -0.94
N LEU A 28 -12.75 -7.34 -0.86
CA LEU A 28 -12.79 -5.98 -1.45
C LEU A 28 -12.32 -5.90 -2.92
N ILE A 29 -11.93 -7.03 -3.52
CA ILE A 29 -11.47 -7.08 -4.92
C ILE A 29 -12.66 -7.33 -5.84
N ASP A 30 -13.16 -6.27 -6.45
CA ASP A 30 -14.26 -6.35 -7.43
C ASP A 30 -13.79 -6.83 -8.83
N GLU A 31 -14.75 -7.07 -9.72
CA GLU A 31 -14.48 -7.51 -11.10
C GLU A 31 -13.61 -6.53 -11.89
N GLN A 32 -13.70 -5.22 -11.60
CA GLN A 32 -12.94 -4.19 -12.30
C GLN A 32 -11.46 -4.19 -11.88
N ASN A 33 -11.20 -4.50 -10.62
CA ASN A 33 -9.86 -4.54 -10.04
C ASN A 33 -9.18 -5.92 -10.14
N HIS A 34 -9.92 -6.98 -10.46
CA HIS A 34 -9.43 -8.35 -10.40
C HIS A 34 -8.14 -8.60 -11.19
N GLU A 35 -8.02 -8.02 -12.40
CA GLU A 35 -6.81 -8.17 -13.22
C GLU A 35 -5.60 -7.48 -12.58
N ALA A 36 -5.76 -6.21 -12.16
CA ALA A 36 -4.70 -5.44 -11.52
C ALA A 36 -4.25 -6.10 -10.21
N ALA A 37 -5.21 -6.49 -9.36
CA ALA A 37 -4.93 -7.18 -8.11
C ALA A 37 -4.15 -8.49 -8.32
N ASN A 38 -4.54 -9.31 -9.32
CA ASN A 38 -3.80 -10.53 -9.65
C ASN A 38 -2.36 -10.25 -10.12
N HIS A 39 -2.14 -9.19 -10.90
CA HIS A 39 -0.79 -8.82 -11.32
C HIS A 39 0.05 -8.31 -10.14
N ILE A 40 -0.55 -7.52 -9.25
CA ILE A 40 0.08 -7.05 -8.01
C ILE A 40 0.48 -8.23 -7.13
N LYS A 41 -0.43 -9.17 -6.87
CA LYS A 41 -0.13 -10.38 -6.08
C LYS A 41 1.06 -11.14 -6.67
N LYS A 42 1.04 -11.42 -7.96
CA LYS A 42 2.15 -12.09 -8.65
C LYS A 42 3.45 -11.31 -8.57
N PHE A 43 3.40 -9.98 -8.69
CA PHE A 43 4.57 -9.13 -8.53
C PHE A 43 5.13 -9.26 -7.11
N LEU A 44 4.29 -9.14 -6.08
CA LEU A 44 4.70 -9.25 -4.67
C LEU A 44 5.24 -10.66 -4.33
N GLU A 45 4.67 -11.73 -4.88
CA GLU A 45 5.13 -13.10 -4.67
C GLU A 45 6.50 -13.39 -5.30
N ASN A 46 6.80 -12.77 -6.45
CA ASN A 46 7.97 -13.13 -7.26
C ASN A 46 9.07 -12.05 -7.29
N LEU A 47 8.74 -10.80 -6.92
CA LEU A 47 9.59 -9.61 -7.01
C LEU A 47 10.48 -9.61 -8.26
N PRO A 48 9.87 -9.64 -9.47
CA PRO A 48 10.62 -9.73 -10.71
C PRO A 48 11.52 -8.50 -10.91
N GLU A 49 12.63 -8.67 -11.62
CA GLU A 49 13.43 -7.53 -12.08
C GLU A 49 12.71 -6.83 -13.23
N LEU A 50 12.26 -5.59 -12.99
CA LEU A 50 11.71 -4.71 -14.01
C LEU A 50 12.78 -3.72 -14.49
N ASN A 51 12.96 -3.67 -15.82
CA ASN A 51 13.94 -2.82 -16.50
C ASN A 51 13.28 -1.66 -17.28
N SER A 52 11.96 -1.53 -17.19
CA SER A 52 11.15 -0.45 -17.78
C SER A 52 10.43 0.34 -16.68
N GLU A 53 9.82 1.48 -17.06
CA GLU A 53 8.94 2.25 -16.18
C GLU A 53 7.79 1.36 -15.70
N PHE A 54 7.48 1.43 -14.42
CA PHE A 54 6.39 0.65 -13.83
C PHE A 54 5.75 1.39 -12.66
N GLU A 55 4.48 1.10 -12.46
CA GLU A 55 3.68 1.63 -11.37
C GLU A 55 2.81 0.51 -10.81
N LEU A 56 2.97 0.27 -9.52
CA LEU A 56 2.18 -0.64 -8.72
C LEU A 56 1.58 0.17 -7.58
N ALA A 57 0.27 0.13 -7.40
CA ALA A 57 -0.36 0.69 -6.23
C ALA A 57 -1.44 -0.24 -5.70
N LEU A 58 -1.53 -0.37 -4.39
CA LEU A 58 -2.71 -0.91 -3.72
C LEU A 58 -3.08 -0.01 -2.55
N SER A 59 -4.37 0.12 -2.28
CA SER A 59 -4.86 0.80 -1.10
C SER A 59 -6.14 0.16 -0.58
N ILE A 60 -6.36 0.33 0.73
CA ILE A 60 -7.63 0.10 1.39
C ILE A 60 -8.04 1.40 2.07
N SER A 61 -9.33 1.75 1.96
CA SER A 61 -9.90 2.94 2.58
C SER A 61 -11.16 2.59 3.33
N LYS A 62 -11.36 3.23 4.49
CA LYS A 62 -12.61 3.25 5.25
C LYS A 62 -13.21 4.64 5.18
N THR A 63 -14.44 4.73 4.69
CA THR A 63 -15.20 5.98 4.61
C THR A 63 -16.30 5.97 5.67
N VAL A 64 -16.28 6.93 6.58
CA VAL A 64 -17.33 7.17 7.59
C VAL A 64 -17.81 8.61 7.42
N GLU A 65 -19.06 8.79 6.99
CA GLU A 65 -19.59 10.11 6.60
C GLU A 65 -18.69 10.80 5.55
N ASP A 66 -18.07 11.93 5.91
CA ASP A 66 -17.17 12.70 5.06
C ASP A 66 -15.68 12.43 5.36
N HIS A 67 -15.40 11.54 6.32
CA HIS A 67 -14.04 11.18 6.72
C HIS A 67 -13.58 9.93 5.98
N VAL A 68 -12.38 9.98 5.39
CA VAL A 68 -11.76 8.85 4.69
C VAL A 68 -10.37 8.59 5.25
N SER A 69 -10.22 7.44 5.91
CA SER A 69 -8.91 6.90 6.31
C SER A 69 -8.43 5.94 5.23
N THR A 70 -7.16 6.05 4.84
CA THR A 70 -6.55 5.32 3.73
C THR A 70 -5.19 4.77 4.12
N TRP A 71 -4.98 3.49 3.83
CA TRP A 71 -3.69 2.82 3.91
C TRP A 71 -3.25 2.48 2.49
N SER A 72 -2.12 3.02 2.05
CA SER A 72 -1.64 2.89 0.66
C SER A 72 -0.21 2.38 0.58
N ILE A 73 0.03 1.59 -0.46
CA ILE A 73 1.34 1.12 -0.88
C ILE A 73 1.50 1.50 -2.34
N ASP A 74 2.53 2.27 -2.65
CA ASP A 74 2.92 2.64 -4.00
C ASP A 74 4.36 2.16 -4.25
N ILE A 75 4.60 1.48 -5.37
CA ILE A 75 5.91 0.98 -5.78
C ILE A 75 6.08 1.33 -7.26
N THR A 76 7.09 2.13 -7.57
CA THR A 76 7.39 2.59 -8.93
C THR A 76 8.84 2.30 -9.28
N ASP A 77 9.24 2.59 -10.52
CA ASP A 77 10.64 2.56 -10.91
C ASP A 77 11.50 3.61 -10.20
N GLU A 78 10.88 4.64 -9.61
CA GLU A 78 11.54 5.69 -8.84
C GLU A 78 11.67 5.38 -7.34
N GLY A 79 10.96 4.36 -6.82
CA GLY A 79 11.04 3.99 -5.41
C GLY A 79 9.76 3.36 -4.86
N PHE A 80 9.53 3.52 -3.55
CA PHE A 80 8.30 3.05 -2.92
C PHE A 80 7.86 3.95 -1.78
N SER A 81 6.56 3.89 -1.49
CA SER A 81 5.88 4.68 -0.48
C SER A 81 4.85 3.81 0.25
N PHE A 82 4.86 3.86 1.57
CA PHE A 82 3.80 3.30 2.42
C PHE A 82 3.20 4.43 3.25
N ARG A 83 1.88 4.57 3.26
CA ARG A 83 1.20 5.67 3.94
C ARG A 83 -0.05 5.19 4.66
N SER A 84 -0.32 5.73 5.83
CA SER A 84 -1.63 5.73 6.48
C SER A 84 -2.02 7.19 6.69
N PHE A 85 -3.16 7.61 6.16
CA PHE A 85 -3.59 9.01 6.27
C PHE A 85 -5.10 9.14 6.32
N SER A 86 -5.57 10.25 6.88
CA SER A 86 -7.00 10.56 6.95
C SER A 86 -7.32 11.92 6.34
N THR A 87 -8.42 11.97 5.60
CA THR A 87 -8.92 13.17 4.91
C THR A 87 -10.36 13.49 5.36
N ASP A 88 -10.71 14.77 5.39
CA ASP A 88 -12.08 15.25 5.65
C ASP A 88 -12.47 16.23 4.53
N SER A 89 -13.73 16.21 4.11
CA SER A 89 -14.26 17.09 3.07
C SER A 89 -13.99 18.60 3.32
N ASN A 90 -13.73 18.99 4.57
CA ASN A 90 -13.46 20.37 5.00
C ASN A 90 -11.98 20.65 5.36
N ILE A 91 -11.18 19.61 5.62
CA ILE A 91 -9.78 19.72 6.06
C ILE A 91 -8.98 18.66 5.32
N GLY A 92 -8.07 19.09 4.43
CA GLY A 92 -7.34 18.23 3.48
C GLY A 92 -6.81 16.92 4.09
N GLU A 93 -5.67 16.98 4.78
CA GLU A 93 -5.08 15.83 5.49
C GLU A 93 -5.02 16.17 7.00
N ILE A 94 -5.49 15.24 7.84
CA ILE A 94 -5.66 15.45 9.29
C ILE A 94 -4.58 14.71 10.09
N ASP A 95 -4.20 13.52 9.63
CA ASP A 95 -3.17 12.68 10.26
C ASP A 95 -2.48 11.87 9.17
N GLU A 96 -1.16 11.71 9.27
CA GLU A 96 -0.35 10.97 8.29
C GLU A 96 0.85 10.28 8.95
N TRP A 97 0.98 8.99 8.63
CA TRP A 97 2.15 8.17 8.90
C TRP A 97 2.69 7.66 7.58
N TYR A 98 4.00 7.83 7.33
CA TYR A 98 4.58 7.45 6.04
C TYR A 98 6.01 6.95 6.12
N LEU A 99 6.38 6.18 5.09
CA LEU A 99 7.74 5.87 4.69
C LEU A 99 7.86 6.08 3.18
N HIS A 100 8.78 6.93 2.75
CA HIS A 100 9.18 7.06 1.35
C HIS A 100 10.63 6.63 1.18
N TYR A 101 10.91 5.88 0.13
CA TYR A 101 12.25 5.62 -0.36
C TYR A 101 12.33 6.07 -1.82
N TYR A 102 13.32 6.90 -2.13
CA TYR A 102 13.59 7.36 -3.48
C TYR A 102 14.88 6.71 -4.01
N ASP A 103 14.78 5.97 -5.12
CA ASP A 103 15.92 5.24 -5.69
C ASP A 103 17.01 6.18 -6.23
N SER A 104 16.59 7.35 -6.75
CA SER A 104 17.49 8.35 -7.35
C SER A 104 18.42 9.00 -6.33
N THR A 105 17.94 9.26 -5.12
CA THR A 105 18.71 9.87 -4.02
C THR A 105 19.24 8.84 -3.04
N LYS A 106 18.64 7.64 -2.99
CA LYS A 106 18.85 6.62 -1.95
C LYS A 106 18.54 7.14 -0.55
N GLU A 107 17.69 8.16 -0.46
CA GLU A 107 17.26 8.78 0.78
C GLU A 107 15.88 8.26 1.17
N TYR A 108 15.66 8.26 2.48
CA TYR A 108 14.36 7.98 3.06
C TYR A 108 13.75 9.28 3.55
N GLU A 109 12.45 9.42 3.36
CA GLU A 109 11.63 10.39 4.07
C GLU A 109 10.71 9.64 5.04
N GLY A 110 10.63 10.07 6.29
CA GLY A 110 9.92 9.36 7.36
C GLY A 110 10.79 8.37 8.14
N ASN A 111 10.18 7.61 9.05
CA ASN A 111 10.86 6.55 9.80
C ASN A 111 10.85 5.26 8.98
N LEU A 112 12.01 4.60 8.83
CA LEU A 112 12.07 3.23 8.33
C LEU A 112 11.17 2.35 9.19
N PHE A 113 10.19 1.69 8.58
CA PHE A 113 9.31 0.77 9.30
C PHE A 113 10.14 -0.36 9.88
N ASN A 114 10.20 -0.41 11.21
CA ASN A 114 10.66 -1.57 11.93
C ASN A 114 9.52 -2.59 12.02
N ASP A 115 9.82 -3.79 12.50
CA ASP A 115 8.83 -4.88 12.56
C ASP A 115 7.59 -4.47 13.40
N GLY A 116 7.77 -3.68 14.47
CA GLY A 116 6.66 -3.15 15.27
C GLY A 116 5.85 -2.04 14.59
N ASP A 117 6.45 -1.26 13.68
CA ASP A 117 5.69 -0.29 12.88
C ASP A 117 4.81 -1.02 11.85
N TRP A 118 5.33 -2.10 11.27
CA TRP A 118 4.55 -2.99 10.40
C TRP A 118 3.43 -3.71 11.14
N ASP A 119 3.69 -4.21 12.34
CA ASP A 119 2.67 -4.86 13.16
C ASP A 119 1.50 -3.91 13.43
N LEU A 120 1.78 -2.64 13.79
CA LEU A 120 0.74 -1.62 13.99
C LEU A 120 -0.02 -1.32 12.70
N TYR A 121 0.68 -1.14 11.58
CA TYR A 121 0.06 -0.86 10.27
C TYR A 121 -0.87 -1.99 9.83
N LEU A 122 -0.47 -3.26 10.06
CA LEU A 122 -1.27 -4.43 9.75
C LEU A 122 -2.45 -4.60 10.71
N GLU A 123 -2.26 -4.33 12.01
CA GLU A 123 -3.33 -4.37 13.01
C GLU A 123 -4.44 -3.37 12.67
N GLU A 124 -4.07 -2.13 12.29
CA GLU A 124 -5.04 -1.12 11.85
C GLU A 124 -5.89 -1.59 10.67
N ILE A 125 -5.26 -2.21 9.66
CA ILE A 125 -5.97 -2.76 8.50
C ILE A 125 -6.81 -3.98 8.88
N ALA A 126 -6.30 -4.84 9.75
CA ALA A 126 -7.00 -6.04 10.20
C ALA A 126 -8.31 -5.69 10.90
N ASP A 127 -8.28 -4.67 11.76
CA ASP A 127 -9.40 -4.17 12.55
C ASP A 127 -10.46 -3.41 11.72
N LEU A 128 -10.20 -3.12 10.44
CA LEU A 128 -11.20 -2.49 9.58
C LEU A 128 -12.42 -3.39 9.40
N ASP A 129 -13.58 -2.84 9.73
CA ASP A 129 -14.89 -3.43 9.46
C ASP A 129 -15.92 -2.38 9.03
N GLU A 130 -17.10 -2.87 8.63
CA GLU A 130 -18.26 -2.05 8.24
C GLU A 130 -19.26 -1.82 9.39
N TYR A 131 -18.99 -2.28 10.62
CA TYR A 131 -19.99 -2.32 11.71
C TYR A 131 -20.38 -0.94 12.25
N GLU A 132 -19.59 0.10 11.99
CA GLU A 132 -19.81 1.47 12.46
C GLU A 132 -20.41 2.41 11.40
N GLY A 133 -21.09 1.85 10.38
CA GLY A 133 -21.63 2.64 9.27
C GLY A 133 -20.56 3.12 8.27
N GLY A 134 -19.33 2.62 8.44
CA GLY A 134 -18.23 2.83 7.50
C GLY A 134 -18.34 1.90 6.30
N LYS A 135 -17.97 2.41 5.12
CA LYS A 135 -17.83 1.60 3.91
C LYS A 135 -16.35 1.34 3.64
N LEU A 136 -16.00 0.08 3.39
CA LEU A 136 -14.67 -0.28 2.95
C LEU A 136 -14.58 -0.24 1.42
N SER A 137 -13.43 0.15 0.91
CA SER A 137 -13.10 0.04 -0.52
C SER A 137 -11.61 -0.21 -0.70
N ALA A 138 -11.25 -0.82 -1.82
CA ALA A 138 -9.86 -1.03 -2.20
C ALA A 138 -9.64 -0.55 -3.64
N GLN A 139 -8.43 -0.07 -3.92
CA GLN A 139 -8.03 0.35 -5.26
C GLN A 139 -6.70 -0.27 -5.64
N PHE A 140 -6.55 -0.59 -6.92
CA PHE A 140 -5.38 -1.28 -7.46
C PHE A 140 -4.93 -0.63 -8.77
N ILE A 141 -3.64 -0.36 -8.89
CA ILE A 141 -3.00 0.14 -10.12
C ILE A 141 -1.86 -0.81 -10.46
N TYR A 142 -1.85 -1.28 -11.71
CA TYR A 142 -0.75 -2.05 -12.27
C TYR A 142 -0.45 -1.54 -13.68
N ARG A 143 0.74 -0.97 -13.88
CA ARG A 143 1.22 -0.49 -15.18
C ARG A 143 2.68 -0.90 -15.35
N VAL A 144 3.01 -1.45 -16.52
CA VAL A 144 4.39 -1.76 -16.92
C VAL A 144 4.55 -1.31 -18.37
N GLY A 145 5.58 -0.51 -18.63
CA GLY A 145 5.95 0.00 -19.96
C GLY A 145 6.79 -0.95 -20.79
#